data_AF-A0A1Q9DCM8-F1
#
_entry.id   AF-A0A1Q9DCM8-F1
#
_cell.length_a   1.000
_cell.length_b   1.000
_cell.length_c   1.000
_cell.angle_alpha   90.00
_cell.angle_beta   90.00
_cell.angle_gamma   90.00
#
_symmetry.space_group_name_H-M   'P 1'
#
loop_
_entity.id
_entity.type
_entity.pdbx_description
1 polymer ?
#
loop_
_entity_poly.entity_id
_entity_poly.type
_entity_poly.pdbx_seq_one_letter_code
_entity_poly.pdbx_strand_id
1 'polypeptide(L)'
;MPTPTSNLPDLLGLQQDVALLRDELRQEVEELTGQLRALEARVVEVARRGGAGGKAGGWKEDPTATANAEDAGCSSMAVMTVVQEEEEDEDPGQVGEVRFGESAWTFPVLLGLTPSGAWDVAFSLMLLLLNLGMQVMFSYIILGSSFMGSEFAEEIQAARRWRIGSAHDYRYLDSTQTSLASRVCTSDGALILSTVQATVVNHINSFLGLEVYQFEPGPFQPGVLLCLLCILLWSFCVYKEFRSIFFSVEAVWRLPRSMRTEYRDNSLHSLSKGRFHLVLVSFMIRIVIATVLLLAGISWLARTTSITELMLNAVALNAILDVDEWLFAGFTPVSVELAVKNLEPIKVKYSRLRSQLEAVVLFLLLVATLLLPYIVLLQPLGETMKAVKWELKQVGWFGKGLEALDSESRTERLQFLLDFGMSKVGAASAPAFRSSSSHPGVAICGIVELRLASRGALHRHAEGTECLLLMGSGFLV
;
A
#
# COMPACT_ATOMS: atom_id res chain seq x y z
N MET A 1 -58.56 3.48 10.90
CA MET A 1 -57.09 3.58 10.98
C MET A 1 -56.73 4.28 12.29
N PRO A 2 -55.95 3.67 13.19
CA PRO A 2 -55.57 4.32 14.44
C PRO A 2 -54.46 5.35 14.18
N THR A 3 -54.59 6.53 14.78
CA THR A 3 -53.61 7.62 14.75
C THR A 3 -52.37 7.25 15.56
N PRO A 4 -51.15 7.55 15.10
CA PRO A 4 -49.92 7.31 15.85
C PRO A 4 -49.84 8.31 17.00
N THR A 5 -50.19 7.85 18.20
CA THR A 5 -49.95 8.59 19.44
C THR A 5 -48.46 8.55 19.74
N SER A 6 -47.85 9.72 19.59
CA SER A 6 -46.56 10.21 20.08
C SER A 6 -45.95 9.45 21.29
N ASN A 7 -44.96 8.59 21.03
CA ASN A 7 -43.95 8.16 22.02
C ASN A 7 -42.82 9.21 22.08
N LEU A 8 -43.16 10.46 22.39
CA LEU A 8 -42.19 11.55 22.58
C LEU A 8 -41.33 11.46 23.87
N PRO A 9 -41.73 10.80 24.98
CA PRO A 9 -40.92 10.83 26.20
C PRO A 9 -39.62 10.01 26.12
N ASP A 10 -39.52 9.00 25.25
CA ASP A 10 -38.30 8.17 25.14
C ASP A 10 -37.13 8.92 24.47
N LEU A 11 -37.42 9.93 23.63
CA LEU A 11 -36.38 10.66 22.89
C LEU A 11 -35.59 11.61 23.81
N LEU A 12 -36.21 12.09 24.88
CA LEU A 12 -35.60 12.98 25.87
C LEU A 12 -34.64 12.22 26.79
N GLY A 13 -34.99 10.99 27.19
CA GLY A 13 -34.08 10.10 27.92
C GLY A 13 -32.85 9.74 27.10
N LEU A 14 -33.03 9.43 25.82
CA LEU A 14 -31.94 9.07 24.92
C LEU A 14 -30.97 10.24 24.66
N GLN A 15 -31.47 11.48 24.59
CA GLN A 15 -30.62 12.67 24.53
C GLN A 15 -29.80 12.88 25.82
N GLN A 16 -30.39 12.58 26.97
CA GLN A 16 -29.73 12.73 28.26
C GLN A 16 -28.62 11.68 28.45
N ASP A 17 -28.86 10.44 28.04
CA ASP A 17 -27.85 9.37 28.06
C ASP A 17 -26.68 9.66 27.13
N VAL A 18 -26.94 10.18 25.92
CA VAL A 18 -25.89 10.60 24.98
C VAL A 18 -25.04 11.75 25.52
N ALA A 19 -25.65 12.68 26.26
CA ALA A 19 -24.91 13.77 26.91
C ALA A 19 -24.00 13.24 28.02
N LEU A 20 -24.50 12.30 28.83
CA LEU A 20 -23.74 11.70 29.93
C LEU A 20 -22.54 10.89 29.40
N LEU A 21 -22.75 10.08 28.36
CA LEU A 21 -21.68 9.32 27.70
C LEU A 21 -20.60 10.23 27.10
N ARG A 22 -20.98 11.38 26.56
CA ARG A 22 -20.04 12.35 25.97
C ARG A 22 -19.14 12.97 27.04
N ASP A 23 -19.69 13.27 28.21
CA ASP A 23 -18.92 13.86 29.31
C ASP A 23 -17.97 12.82 29.94
N GLU A 24 -18.42 11.57 30.09
CA GLU A 24 -17.56 10.45 30.54
C GLU A 24 -16.39 10.23 29.58
N LEU A 25 -16.64 10.20 28.26
CA LEU A 25 -15.59 10.07 27.25
C LEU A 25 -14.59 11.23 27.26
N ARG A 26 -15.05 12.47 27.51
CA ARG A 26 -14.15 13.63 27.65
C ARG A 26 -13.23 13.47 28.85
N GLN A 27 -13.75 12.99 29.96
CA GLN A 27 -12.98 12.80 31.18
C GLN A 27 -11.88 11.74 31.00
N GLU A 28 -12.19 10.60 30.37
CA GLU A 28 -11.20 9.57 30.07
C GLU A 28 -10.10 10.06 29.11
N VAL A 29 -10.46 10.86 28.09
CA VAL A 29 -9.50 11.44 27.14
C VAL A 29 -8.56 12.44 27.85
N GLU A 30 -9.08 13.26 28.76
CA GLU A 30 -8.26 14.18 29.55
C GLU A 30 -7.30 13.44 30.49
N GLU A 31 -7.75 12.34 31.10
CA GLU A 31 -6.91 11.49 31.95
C GLU A 31 -5.77 10.84 31.15
N LEU A 32 -6.08 10.21 30.01
CA LEU A 32 -5.08 9.60 29.13
C LEU A 32 -4.07 10.63 28.60
N THR A 33 -4.54 11.83 28.24
CA THR A 33 -3.65 12.93 27.80
C THR A 33 -2.71 13.37 28.93
N GLY A 34 -3.20 13.41 30.17
CA GLY A 34 -2.39 13.67 31.36
C GLY A 34 -1.31 12.61 31.59
N GLN A 35 -1.66 11.33 31.48
CA GLN A 35 -0.72 10.21 31.61
C GLN A 35 0.38 10.26 30.53
N LEU A 36 0.02 10.60 29.29
CA LEU A 36 0.97 10.70 28.18
C LEU A 36 2.00 11.82 28.42
N ARG A 37 1.56 13.00 28.87
CA ARG A 37 2.45 14.11 29.21
C ARG A 37 3.38 13.78 30.37
N ALA A 38 2.88 13.04 31.38
CA ALA A 38 3.71 12.57 32.47
C ALA A 38 4.79 11.58 32.01
N LEU A 39 4.47 10.68 31.07
CA LEU A 39 5.43 9.78 30.43
C LEU A 39 6.48 10.53 29.61
N GLU A 40 6.05 11.50 28.80
CA GLU A 40 6.96 12.36 28.01
C GLU A 40 7.97 13.09 28.90
N ALA A 41 7.51 13.67 30.03
CA ALA A 41 8.39 14.32 31.00
C ALA A 41 9.41 13.35 31.61
N ARG A 42 9.04 12.08 31.86
CA ARG A 42 9.95 11.05 32.38
C ARG A 42 11.01 10.67 31.34
N VAL A 43 10.64 10.57 30.07
CA VAL A 43 11.59 10.26 28.97
C VAL A 43 12.62 11.38 28.83
N VAL A 44 12.20 12.65 28.88
CA VAL A 44 13.10 13.81 28.81
C VAL A 44 14.08 13.82 29.99
N GLU A 45 13.63 13.53 31.22
CA GLU A 45 14.52 13.46 32.39
C GLU A 45 15.54 12.33 32.28
N VAL A 46 15.16 11.16 31.75
CA VAL A 46 16.08 10.04 31.50
C VAL A 46 17.13 10.42 30.44
N ALA A 47 16.72 11.08 29.35
CA ALA A 47 17.64 11.57 28.33
C ALA A 47 18.64 12.59 28.90
N ARG A 48 18.17 13.48 29.79
CA ARG A 48 19.04 14.48 30.45
C ARG A 48 20.07 13.83 31.39
N ARG A 49 19.68 12.76 32.09
CA ARG A 49 20.60 11.99 32.95
C ARG A 49 21.59 11.17 32.16
N GLY A 50 21.21 10.63 31.01
CA GLY A 50 22.10 9.90 30.10
C GLY A 50 23.20 10.77 29.48
N GLY A 51 22.92 12.05 29.20
CA GLY A 51 23.88 12.97 28.57
C GLY A 51 24.97 13.52 29.50
N ALA A 52 24.76 13.52 30.82
CA ALA A 52 25.68 14.16 31.78
C ALA A 52 26.77 13.21 32.35
N GLY A 53 26.68 11.89 32.09
CA GLY A 53 27.58 10.89 32.68
C GLY A 53 28.89 10.61 31.93
N GLY A 54 29.14 11.24 30.77
CA GLY A 54 30.22 10.86 29.85
C GLY A 54 31.62 11.45 30.11
N LYS A 55 31.84 12.24 31.17
CA LYS A 55 33.15 12.86 31.47
C LYS A 55 33.50 12.82 32.95
N ALA A 56 33.90 11.66 33.46
CA ALA A 56 34.79 11.56 34.65
C ALA A 56 35.09 10.08 34.94
N GLY A 57 36.10 9.55 34.26
CA GLY A 57 36.67 8.23 34.55
C GLY A 57 38.13 8.21 34.13
N GLY A 58 38.89 9.20 34.62
CA GLY A 58 40.33 9.27 34.43
C GLY A 58 41.02 8.07 35.07
N TRP A 59 41.59 7.22 34.23
CA TRP A 59 42.62 6.29 34.66
C TRP A 59 43.85 7.12 35.02
N LYS A 60 44.23 7.02 36.29
CA LYS A 60 45.36 7.72 36.88
C LYS A 60 46.61 6.96 36.45
N GLU A 61 47.28 7.43 35.41
CA GLU A 61 48.65 7.01 35.09
C GLU A 61 49.62 7.69 36.06
N ASP A 62 50.47 6.87 36.68
CA ASP A 62 51.58 7.32 37.52
C ASP A 62 52.65 8.04 36.68
N PRO A 63 53.19 9.18 37.14
CA PRO A 63 54.25 9.89 36.43
C PRO A 63 55.62 9.41 36.91
N THR A 64 56.48 8.98 35.99
CA THR A 64 57.93 8.95 36.23
C THR A 64 58.67 9.62 35.07
N ALA A 65 59.09 10.85 35.36
CA ALA A 65 60.30 11.55 34.91
C ALA A 65 60.90 11.22 33.54
N THR A 66 60.92 12.23 32.67
CA THR A 66 62.18 12.78 32.13
C THR A 66 61.97 14.23 31.69
N ALA A 67 62.83 15.10 32.24
CA ALA A 67 63.01 16.48 31.84
C ALA A 67 63.90 16.57 30.58
N ASN A 68 63.71 17.65 29.81
CA ASN A 68 64.67 18.44 29.00
C ASN A 68 63.79 19.26 28.02
N ALA A 69 63.52 20.55 28.23
CA ALA A 69 64.38 21.75 28.19
C ALA A 69 64.85 22.14 26.77
N GLU A 70 64.43 23.35 26.38
CA GLU A 70 64.99 24.26 25.35
C GLU A 70 64.68 23.86 23.88
N ASP A 71 64.29 24.75 22.96
CA ASP A 71 64.72 26.14 22.77
C ASP A 71 63.79 26.93 21.83
N ALA A 72 63.93 28.26 21.85
CA ALA A 72 63.13 29.25 21.11
C ALA A 72 63.70 29.63 19.71
N GLY A 73 62.87 30.24 18.85
CA GLY A 73 63.31 31.02 17.67
C GLY A 73 62.35 30.88 16.46
N CYS A 74 61.49 31.87 16.16
CA CYS A 74 61.70 33.11 15.40
C CYS A 74 61.72 32.93 13.85
N SER A 75 60.78 33.64 13.21
CA SER A 75 60.59 34.00 11.79
C SER A 75 61.59 33.53 10.74
N SER A 76 61.07 32.97 9.64
CA SER A 76 61.55 33.32 8.30
C SER A 76 60.49 33.02 7.23
N MET A 77 60.02 34.08 6.56
CA MET A 77 59.38 34.00 5.24
C MET A 77 60.41 33.45 4.25
N ALA A 78 60.09 32.32 3.62
CA ALA A 78 60.72 31.90 2.38
C ALA A 78 59.62 31.52 1.40
N VAL A 79 59.51 32.36 0.37
CA VAL A 79 58.78 32.12 -0.87
C VAL A 79 59.24 30.78 -1.45
N MET A 80 58.34 29.80 -1.48
CA MET A 80 58.53 28.57 -2.23
C MET A 80 57.35 28.44 -3.19
N THR A 81 57.62 28.83 -4.43
CA THR A 81 56.87 28.43 -5.63
C THR A 81 56.86 26.90 -5.68
N VAL A 82 55.78 26.30 -5.18
CA VAL A 82 55.47 24.89 -5.36
C VAL A 82 54.40 24.81 -6.44
N VAL A 83 54.73 24.01 -7.44
CA VAL A 83 53.90 23.55 -8.53
C VAL A 83 52.50 23.21 -8.01
N GLN A 84 51.50 23.91 -8.53
CA GLN A 84 50.09 23.60 -8.34
C GLN A 84 49.81 22.32 -9.15
N GLU A 85 50.17 21.17 -8.56
CA GLU A 85 49.43 19.95 -8.83
C GLU A 85 47.99 20.26 -8.42
N GLU A 86 47.05 20.17 -9.37
CA GLU A 86 45.65 20.00 -9.04
C GLU A 86 45.55 18.69 -8.26
N GLU A 87 45.79 18.75 -6.95
CA GLU A 87 45.08 17.88 -6.01
C GLU A 87 43.61 18.16 -6.31
N GLU A 88 43.02 17.34 -7.18
CA GLU A 88 41.60 17.08 -7.12
C GLU A 88 41.33 16.76 -5.64
N ASP A 89 40.76 17.72 -4.92
CA ASP A 89 40.18 17.54 -3.60
C ASP A 89 39.20 16.37 -3.75
N GLU A 90 39.70 15.14 -3.58
CA GLU A 90 38.91 13.95 -3.35
C GLU A 90 38.15 14.24 -2.06
N ASP A 91 36.98 14.87 -2.21
CA ASP A 91 36.01 15.11 -1.15
C ASP A 91 35.94 13.80 -0.34
N PRO A 92 36.51 13.77 0.88
CA PRO A 92 36.86 12.54 1.56
C PRO A 92 35.60 11.72 1.72
N GLY A 93 35.43 10.77 0.80
CA GLY A 93 34.11 10.24 0.46
C GLY A 93 33.39 9.79 1.71
N GLN A 94 32.20 10.35 1.94
CA GLN A 94 31.43 10.14 3.16
C GLN A 94 31.28 8.63 3.44
N VAL A 95 32.04 8.15 4.42
CA VAL A 95 32.03 6.74 4.81
C VAL A 95 30.76 6.49 5.60
N GLY A 96 29.80 5.81 4.99
CA GLY A 96 28.55 5.45 5.67
C GLY A 96 28.74 4.17 6.47
N GLU A 97 28.23 4.18 7.70
CA GLU A 97 28.20 3.01 8.58
C GLU A 97 26.87 2.26 8.40
N VAL A 98 26.94 0.99 7.99
CA VAL A 98 25.77 0.12 7.83
C VAL A 98 25.68 -0.81 9.03
N ARG A 99 24.60 -0.67 9.81
CA ARG A 99 24.28 -1.59 10.92
C ARG A 99 23.37 -2.70 10.42
N PHE A 100 23.60 -3.92 10.90
CA PHE A 100 22.64 -5.01 10.70
C PHE A 100 21.37 -4.70 11.51
N GLY A 101 20.20 -4.85 10.88
CA GLY A 101 18.92 -4.63 11.54
C GLY A 101 18.61 -5.71 12.57
N GLU A 102 17.83 -5.37 13.58
CA GLU A 102 17.28 -6.30 14.59
C GLU A 102 16.17 -7.16 13.96
N SER A 103 16.57 -8.13 13.14
CA SER A 103 15.66 -8.97 12.37
C SER A 103 16.13 -10.43 12.40
N ALA A 104 15.20 -11.38 12.41
CA ALA A 104 15.48 -12.81 12.42
C ALA A 104 16.36 -13.26 11.24
N TRP A 105 16.32 -12.51 10.14
CA TRP A 105 17.16 -12.74 8.95
C TRP A 105 18.65 -12.49 9.17
N THR A 106 19.04 -11.90 10.29
CA THR A 106 20.46 -11.71 10.67
C THR A 106 21.08 -12.92 11.35
N PHE A 107 20.27 -13.89 11.82
CA PHE A 107 20.78 -15.11 12.46
C PHE A 107 21.82 -15.85 11.61
N PRO A 108 21.61 -16.09 10.29
CA PRO A 108 22.64 -16.63 9.39
C PRO A 108 24.04 -16.04 9.52
N VAL A 109 24.13 -14.73 9.79
CA VAL A 109 25.41 -14.02 9.95
C VAL A 109 26.07 -14.38 11.28
N LEU A 110 25.27 -14.49 12.35
CA LEU A 110 25.73 -14.69 13.73
C LEU A 110 25.91 -16.16 14.13
N LEU A 111 25.25 -17.10 13.46
CA LEU A 111 25.26 -18.50 13.84
C LEU A 111 26.70 -19.07 13.89
N GLY A 112 27.12 -19.46 15.09
CA GLY A 112 28.44 -20.01 15.37
C GLY A 112 29.57 -18.95 15.37
N LEU A 113 29.25 -17.69 15.64
CA LEU A 113 30.22 -16.63 15.96
C LEU A 113 30.16 -16.19 17.41
N THR A 114 28.97 -16.19 17.97
CA THR A 114 28.77 -15.88 19.37
C THR A 114 29.19 -17.08 20.22
N PRO A 115 29.74 -16.87 21.43
CA PRO A 115 30.02 -17.94 22.39
C PRO A 115 28.73 -18.55 23.00
N SER A 116 27.62 -18.48 22.25
CA SER A 116 26.32 -18.98 22.65
C SER A 116 26.34 -20.51 22.71
N GLY A 117 25.59 -21.07 23.68
CA GLY A 117 25.44 -22.51 23.78
C GLY A 117 24.76 -23.10 22.55
N ALA A 118 24.92 -24.42 22.34
CA ALA A 118 24.25 -25.13 21.25
C ALA A 118 22.72 -24.95 21.25
N TRP A 119 22.13 -24.75 22.44
CA TRP A 119 20.70 -24.46 22.61
C TRP A 119 20.28 -23.12 22.02
N ASP A 120 21.02 -22.04 22.25
CA ASP A 120 20.72 -20.71 21.67
C ASP A 120 20.79 -20.75 20.14
N VAL A 121 21.77 -21.49 19.61
CA VAL A 121 21.92 -21.73 18.17
C VAL A 121 20.74 -22.50 17.60
N ALA A 122 20.35 -23.61 18.24
CA ALA A 122 19.20 -24.41 17.82
C ALA A 122 17.89 -23.59 17.88
N PHE A 123 17.73 -22.79 18.94
CA PHE A 123 16.57 -21.94 19.12
C PHE A 123 16.51 -20.81 18.10
N SER A 124 17.63 -20.14 17.80
CA SER A 124 17.72 -19.12 16.75
C SER A 124 17.40 -19.69 15.37
N LEU A 125 17.83 -20.92 15.07
CA LEU A 125 17.48 -21.62 13.84
C LEU A 125 15.98 -21.93 13.78
N MET A 126 15.39 -22.37 14.89
CA MET A 126 13.94 -22.59 14.99
C MET A 126 13.16 -21.28 14.76
N LEU A 127 13.60 -20.15 15.32
CA LEU A 127 13.00 -18.84 15.09
C LEU A 127 13.11 -18.39 13.62
N LEU A 128 14.25 -18.64 12.96
CA LEU A 128 14.39 -18.36 11.52
C LEU A 128 13.39 -19.17 10.69
N LEU A 129 13.22 -20.46 11.00
CA LEU A 129 12.26 -21.34 10.32
C LEU A 129 10.81 -20.93 10.61
N LEU A 130 10.50 -20.55 11.85
CA LEU A 130 9.18 -20.05 12.23
C LEU A 130 8.87 -18.75 11.48
N ASN A 131 9.82 -17.82 11.41
CA ASN A 131 9.68 -16.58 10.65
C ASN A 131 9.36 -16.85 9.18
N LEU A 132 10.18 -17.70 8.55
CA LEU A 132 9.98 -18.12 7.17
C LEU A 132 8.59 -18.76 6.98
N GLY A 133 8.20 -19.65 7.89
CA GLY A 133 6.89 -20.30 7.87
C GLY A 133 5.73 -19.30 7.96
N MET A 134 5.80 -18.33 8.88
CA MET A 134 4.77 -17.30 9.03
C MET A 134 4.65 -16.42 7.78
N GLN A 135 5.77 -15.92 7.25
CA GLN A 135 5.73 -15.05 6.07
C GLN A 135 5.21 -15.78 4.82
N VAL A 136 5.61 -17.05 4.63
CA VAL A 136 5.07 -17.91 3.56
C VAL A 136 3.57 -18.16 3.77
N MET A 137 3.14 -18.45 5.00
CA MET A 137 1.73 -18.67 5.32
C MET A 137 0.88 -17.42 5.06
N PHE A 138 1.34 -16.24 5.49
CA PHE A 138 0.64 -14.97 5.21
C PHE A 138 0.56 -14.69 3.72
N SER A 139 1.66 -14.88 2.99
CA SER A 139 1.68 -14.73 1.53
C SER A 139 0.66 -15.67 0.86
N TYR A 140 0.57 -16.92 1.31
CA TYR A 140 -0.40 -17.90 0.82
C TYR A 140 -1.84 -17.51 1.16
N ILE A 141 -2.11 -17.04 2.38
CA ILE A 141 -3.45 -16.62 2.82
C ILE A 141 -3.93 -15.42 1.99
N ILE A 142 -3.09 -14.39 1.82
CA ILE A 142 -3.45 -13.17 1.06
C ILE A 142 -3.69 -13.50 -0.42
N LEU A 143 -2.89 -14.42 -1.00
CA LEU A 143 -3.08 -14.89 -2.38
C LEU A 143 -4.19 -15.95 -2.53
N GLY A 144 -4.79 -16.40 -1.45
CA GLY A 144 -5.86 -17.39 -1.48
C GLY A 144 -7.15 -16.80 -2.06
N SER A 145 -7.80 -17.54 -2.96
CA SER A 145 -9.11 -17.16 -3.51
C SER A 145 -10.17 -16.99 -2.42
N SER A 146 -10.09 -17.77 -1.34
CA SER A 146 -10.98 -17.66 -0.18
C SER A 146 -10.88 -16.30 0.52
N PHE A 147 -9.69 -15.69 0.51
CA PHE A 147 -9.46 -14.41 1.16
C PHE A 147 -9.72 -13.23 0.20
N MET A 148 -9.34 -13.37 -1.07
CA MET A 148 -9.60 -12.34 -2.09
C MET A 148 -11.08 -12.20 -2.49
N GLY A 149 -11.94 -13.14 -2.09
CA GLY A 149 -13.36 -13.14 -2.43
C GLY A 149 -13.64 -13.47 -3.90
N SER A 150 -14.92 -13.47 -4.27
CA SER A 150 -15.36 -13.59 -5.65
C SER A 150 -15.02 -12.32 -6.44
N GLU A 151 -14.79 -12.47 -7.74
CA GLU A 151 -14.60 -11.31 -8.61
C GLU A 151 -15.87 -10.46 -8.66
N PHE A 152 -15.72 -9.13 -8.60
CA PHE A 152 -16.85 -8.20 -8.69
C PHE A 152 -17.68 -8.37 -9.98
N ALA A 153 -17.10 -9.00 -11.02
CA ALA A 153 -17.82 -9.37 -12.23
C ALA A 153 -19.02 -10.30 -11.98
N GLU A 154 -18.99 -11.15 -10.94
CA GLU A 154 -20.11 -12.02 -10.58
C GLU A 154 -21.33 -11.23 -10.10
N GLU A 155 -21.13 -10.04 -9.52
CA GLU A 155 -22.20 -9.14 -9.07
C GLU A 155 -23.05 -8.64 -10.22
N ILE A 156 -22.51 -8.56 -11.45
CA ILE A 156 -23.29 -8.19 -12.64
C ILE A 156 -24.40 -9.22 -12.88
N GLN A 157 -24.07 -10.51 -12.76
CA GLN A 157 -25.05 -11.58 -12.95
C GLN A 157 -26.02 -11.67 -11.79
N ALA A 158 -25.56 -11.40 -10.56
CA ALA A 158 -26.43 -11.32 -9.38
C ALA A 158 -27.44 -10.18 -9.51
N ALA A 159 -26.99 -8.98 -9.89
CA ALA A 159 -27.82 -7.81 -10.14
C ALA A 159 -28.85 -8.08 -11.25
N ARG A 160 -28.44 -8.71 -12.36
CA ARG A 160 -29.34 -9.08 -13.44
C ARG A 160 -30.41 -10.08 -13.01
N ARG A 161 -30.04 -11.13 -12.27
CA ARG A 161 -30.99 -12.12 -11.75
C ARG A 161 -31.97 -11.49 -10.78
N TRP A 162 -31.49 -10.63 -9.87
CA TRP A 162 -32.34 -9.88 -8.95
C TRP A 162 -33.32 -8.96 -9.69
N ARG A 163 -32.85 -8.26 -10.72
CA ARG A 163 -33.70 -7.40 -11.56
C ARG A 163 -34.87 -8.16 -12.18
N ILE A 164 -34.56 -9.27 -12.86
CA ILE A 164 -35.57 -10.05 -13.59
C ILE A 164 -36.53 -10.76 -12.63
N GLY A 165 -36.01 -11.25 -11.50
CA GLY A 165 -36.80 -12.06 -10.57
C GLY A 165 -37.63 -11.26 -9.58
N SER A 166 -37.02 -10.29 -8.90
CA SER A 166 -37.60 -9.69 -7.69
C SER A 166 -37.83 -8.18 -7.80
N ALA A 167 -36.97 -7.46 -8.52
CA ALA A 167 -36.98 -6.00 -8.47
C ALA A 167 -38.26 -5.34 -9.04
N HIS A 168 -38.99 -6.06 -9.90
CA HIS A 168 -40.25 -5.65 -10.54
C HIS A 168 -41.45 -6.51 -10.19
N ASP A 169 -41.31 -7.46 -9.26
CA ASP A 169 -42.46 -8.26 -8.87
C ASP A 169 -43.47 -7.35 -8.14
N TYR A 170 -44.72 -7.37 -8.61
CA TYR A 170 -45.82 -6.58 -8.05
C TYR A 170 -46.05 -6.87 -6.57
N ARG A 171 -45.62 -8.05 -6.09
CA ARG A 171 -45.67 -8.44 -4.67
C ARG A 171 -44.79 -7.58 -3.77
N TYR A 172 -43.77 -6.92 -4.32
CA TYR A 172 -42.83 -6.08 -3.58
C TYR A 172 -43.02 -4.58 -3.88
N LEU A 173 -44.11 -4.20 -4.55
CA LEU A 173 -44.53 -2.80 -4.65
C LEU A 173 -44.91 -2.28 -3.27
N ASP A 174 -44.51 -1.05 -2.96
CA ASP A 174 -44.98 -0.37 -1.76
C ASP A 174 -46.40 0.19 -1.95
N SER A 175 -46.94 0.82 -0.92
CA SER A 175 -48.26 1.46 -0.99
C SER A 175 -48.34 2.58 -2.02
N THR A 176 -47.20 3.20 -2.37
CA THR A 176 -47.12 4.25 -3.39
C THR A 176 -46.93 3.70 -4.82
N GLN A 177 -47.00 2.37 -5.00
CA GLN A 177 -46.77 1.70 -6.28
C GLN A 177 -45.36 1.94 -6.84
N THR A 178 -44.38 2.24 -5.99
CA THR A 178 -42.97 2.30 -6.35
C THR A 178 -42.35 0.92 -6.33
N SER A 179 -41.68 0.58 -7.42
CA SER A 179 -40.97 -0.70 -7.53
C SER A 179 -39.83 -0.81 -6.53
N LEU A 180 -39.55 -2.03 -6.09
CA LEU A 180 -38.42 -2.34 -5.21
C LEU A 180 -37.10 -1.83 -5.81
N ALA A 181 -36.93 -1.94 -7.14
CA ALA A 181 -35.79 -1.39 -7.86
C ALA A 181 -35.61 0.12 -7.64
N SER A 182 -36.69 0.88 -7.75
CA SER A 182 -36.67 2.34 -7.58
C SER A 182 -36.25 2.69 -6.16
N ARG A 183 -36.81 2.00 -5.16
CA ARG A 183 -36.51 2.24 -3.74
C ARG A 183 -35.05 1.90 -3.38
N VAL A 184 -34.51 0.81 -3.92
CA VAL A 184 -33.07 0.48 -3.82
C VAL A 184 -32.21 1.59 -4.43
N CYS A 185 -32.56 2.08 -5.62
CA CYS A 185 -31.79 3.10 -6.32
C CYS A 185 -31.86 4.48 -5.66
N THR A 186 -32.92 4.77 -4.90
CA THR A 186 -33.06 6.02 -4.13
C THR A 186 -32.52 5.91 -2.69
N SER A 187 -31.88 4.79 -2.34
CA SER A 187 -31.37 4.51 -0.99
C SER A 187 -32.44 4.68 0.09
N ASP A 188 -33.66 4.16 -0.15
CA ASP A 188 -34.74 4.22 0.83
C ASP A 188 -34.37 3.45 2.10
N GLY A 189 -34.23 4.18 3.22
CA GLY A 189 -33.87 3.60 4.53
C GLY A 189 -34.95 2.69 5.12
N ALA A 190 -36.18 2.71 4.60
CA ALA A 190 -37.27 1.83 5.03
C ALA A 190 -37.26 0.46 4.32
N LEU A 191 -36.22 0.12 3.55
CA LEU A 191 -36.11 -1.16 2.87
C LEU A 191 -35.75 -2.30 3.83
N ILE A 192 -36.73 -3.16 4.11
CA ILE A 192 -36.50 -4.42 4.84
C ILE A 192 -36.00 -5.52 3.88
N LEU A 193 -36.41 -5.45 2.60
CA LEU A 193 -36.04 -6.42 1.56
C LEU A 193 -35.00 -5.82 0.61
N SER A 194 -34.07 -6.63 0.09
CA SER A 194 -32.99 -6.20 -0.84
C SER A 194 -31.98 -5.21 -0.23
N THR A 195 -31.72 -5.34 1.06
CA THR A 195 -30.68 -4.56 1.77
C THR A 195 -29.30 -4.73 1.12
N VAL A 196 -28.97 -5.94 0.65
CA VAL A 196 -27.71 -6.24 -0.05
C VAL A 196 -27.55 -5.40 -1.33
N GLN A 197 -28.61 -5.26 -2.14
CA GLN A 197 -28.54 -4.46 -3.36
C GLN A 197 -28.43 -2.97 -3.04
N ALA A 198 -29.13 -2.50 -2.00
CA ALA A 198 -29.02 -1.12 -1.53
C ALA A 198 -27.61 -0.78 -1.02
N THR A 199 -26.98 -1.69 -0.27
CA THR A 199 -25.60 -1.49 0.20
C THR A 199 -24.61 -1.50 -0.96
N VAL A 200 -24.76 -2.40 -1.94
CA VAL A 200 -23.91 -2.42 -3.15
C VAL A 200 -24.03 -1.11 -3.93
N VAL A 201 -25.25 -0.61 -4.17
CA VAL A 201 -25.44 0.69 -4.86
C VAL A 201 -24.82 1.84 -4.06
N ASN A 202 -25.00 1.84 -2.75
CA ASN A 202 -24.43 2.87 -1.89
C ASN A 202 -22.89 2.84 -1.92
N HIS A 203 -22.28 1.66 -1.87
CA HIS A 203 -20.83 1.48 -2.00
C HIS A 203 -20.32 1.93 -3.37
N ILE A 204 -21.02 1.60 -4.46
CA ILE A 204 -20.64 2.06 -5.81
C ILE A 204 -20.71 3.59 -5.90
N ASN A 205 -21.78 4.20 -5.35
CA ASN A 205 -21.94 5.65 -5.36
C ASN A 205 -20.87 6.36 -4.55
N SER A 206 -20.57 5.88 -3.34
CA SER A 206 -19.54 6.47 -2.49
C SER A 206 -18.13 6.28 -3.07
N PHE A 207 -17.85 5.10 -3.63
CA PHE A 207 -16.54 4.79 -4.22
C PHE A 207 -16.25 5.63 -5.48
N LEU A 208 -17.23 5.71 -6.39
CA LEU A 208 -17.09 6.47 -7.65
C LEU A 208 -17.42 7.97 -7.51
N GLY A 209 -17.90 8.41 -6.35
CA GLY A 209 -18.35 9.80 -6.15
C GLY A 209 -19.57 10.16 -6.99
N LEU A 210 -20.48 9.20 -7.23
CA LEU A 210 -21.68 9.40 -8.03
C LEU A 210 -22.83 9.90 -7.16
N GLU A 211 -23.53 10.93 -7.64
CA GLU A 211 -24.86 11.25 -7.11
C GLU A 211 -25.87 10.15 -7.47
N VAL A 212 -26.98 10.11 -6.71
CA VAL A 212 -28.07 9.13 -6.86
C VAL A 212 -28.56 9.04 -8.32
N TYR A 213 -28.69 10.18 -8.99
CA TYR A 213 -29.23 10.26 -10.35
C TYR A 213 -28.17 10.19 -11.45
N GLN A 214 -26.89 10.44 -11.13
CA GLN A 214 -25.80 10.47 -12.10
C GLN A 214 -25.25 9.06 -12.39
N PHE A 215 -24.82 8.84 -13.64
CA PHE A 215 -24.22 7.57 -14.10
C PHE A 215 -22.78 7.73 -14.57
N GLU A 216 -22.40 8.94 -14.97
CA GLU A 216 -21.05 9.24 -15.38
C GLU A 216 -20.28 9.75 -14.16
N PRO A 217 -19.15 9.12 -13.81
CA PRO A 217 -18.33 9.61 -12.73
C PRO A 217 -17.71 10.94 -13.13
N GLY A 218 -17.64 11.87 -12.18
CA GLY A 218 -16.86 13.08 -12.35
C GLY A 218 -15.37 12.77 -12.51
N PRO A 219 -14.54 13.79 -12.80
CA PRO A 219 -13.08 13.63 -12.87
C PRO A 219 -12.48 13.21 -11.52
N PHE A 220 -13.22 13.39 -10.42
CA PHE A 220 -12.80 13.07 -9.06
C PHE A 220 -13.57 11.85 -8.53
N GLN A 221 -12.87 10.72 -8.41
CA GLN A 221 -13.40 9.47 -7.86
C GLN A 221 -12.69 9.20 -6.51
N PRO A 222 -13.33 9.55 -5.36
CA PRO A 222 -12.66 9.54 -4.06
C PRO A 222 -12.17 8.15 -3.64
N GLY A 223 -12.92 7.09 -3.93
CA GLY A 223 -12.54 5.71 -3.61
C GLY A 223 -11.30 5.25 -4.39
N VAL A 224 -11.22 5.59 -5.68
CA VAL A 224 -10.05 5.27 -6.52
C VAL A 224 -8.81 6.04 -6.04
N LEU A 225 -8.95 7.33 -5.73
CA LEU A 225 -7.84 8.13 -5.20
C LEU A 225 -7.35 7.57 -3.86
N LEU A 226 -8.26 7.24 -2.95
CA LEU A 226 -7.89 6.65 -1.66
C LEU A 226 -7.20 5.30 -1.84
N CYS A 227 -7.69 4.45 -2.76
CA CYS A 227 -7.04 3.18 -3.07
C CYS A 227 -5.59 3.38 -3.56
N LEU A 228 -5.37 4.33 -4.48
CA LEU A 228 -4.03 4.67 -4.96
C LEU A 228 -3.12 5.19 -3.84
N LEU A 229 -3.65 5.99 -2.92
CA LEU A 229 -2.89 6.46 -1.74
C LEU A 229 -2.50 5.31 -0.81
N CYS A 230 -3.40 4.34 -0.59
CA CYS A 230 -3.08 3.15 0.20
C CYS A 230 -2.06 2.24 -0.49
N ILE A 231 -2.16 2.06 -1.81
CA ILE A 231 -1.15 1.33 -2.61
C ILE A 231 0.20 2.06 -2.57
N LEU A 232 0.20 3.39 -2.62
CA LEU A 232 1.40 4.22 -2.49
C LEU A 232 2.08 4.01 -1.12
N LEU A 233 1.30 4.13 -0.04
CA LEU A 233 1.80 3.92 1.33
C LEU A 233 2.35 2.51 1.50
N TRP A 234 1.60 1.50 1.04
CA TRP A 234 2.03 0.11 1.06
C TRP A 234 3.35 -0.10 0.29
N SER A 235 3.45 0.48 -0.91
CA SER A 235 4.68 0.41 -1.72
C SER A 235 5.87 1.03 -0.99
N PHE A 236 5.69 2.15 -0.29
CA PHE A 236 6.76 2.76 0.51
C PHE A 236 7.21 1.86 1.66
N CYS A 237 6.29 1.21 2.36
CA CYS A 237 6.63 0.25 3.42
C CYS A 237 7.49 -0.91 2.88
N VAL A 238 7.11 -1.48 1.73
CA VAL A 238 7.89 -2.55 1.10
C VAL A 238 9.22 -2.03 0.53
N TYR A 239 9.29 -0.79 0.03
CA TYR A 239 10.54 -0.22 -0.49
C TYR A 239 11.55 0.11 0.61
N LYS A 240 11.08 0.57 1.78
CA LYS A 240 11.90 0.67 2.99
C LYS A 240 12.60 -0.67 3.27
N GLU A 241 11.83 -1.73 3.15
CA GLU A 241 12.27 -3.10 3.39
C GLU A 241 13.27 -3.59 2.32
N PHE A 242 12.98 -3.43 1.03
CA PHE A 242 13.95 -3.75 -0.04
C PHE A 242 15.28 -3.01 0.14
N ARG A 243 15.22 -1.73 0.48
CA ARG A 243 16.43 -0.91 0.69
C ARG A 243 17.27 -1.46 1.85
N SER A 244 16.63 -1.85 2.96
CA SER A 244 17.29 -2.51 4.09
C SER A 244 18.00 -3.80 3.66
N ILE A 245 17.35 -4.63 2.85
CA ILE A 245 17.93 -5.87 2.32
C ILE A 245 19.12 -5.57 1.41
N PHE A 246 19.00 -4.62 0.48
CA PHE A 246 20.08 -4.29 -0.46
C PHE A 246 21.31 -3.73 0.25
N PHE A 247 21.14 -2.90 1.29
CA PHE A 247 22.27 -2.44 2.10
C PHE A 247 22.92 -3.59 2.87
N SER A 248 22.13 -4.51 3.42
CA SER A 248 22.66 -5.70 4.09
C SER A 248 23.44 -6.61 3.13
N VAL A 249 22.91 -6.82 1.91
CA VAL A 249 23.58 -7.58 0.84
C VAL A 249 24.90 -6.91 0.44
N GLU A 250 24.91 -5.59 0.25
CA GLU A 250 26.13 -4.86 -0.09
C GLU A 250 27.18 -4.96 1.02
N ALA A 251 26.79 -4.77 2.28
CA ALA A 251 27.68 -4.89 3.42
C ALA A 251 28.32 -6.28 3.46
N VAL A 252 27.53 -7.34 3.27
CA VAL A 252 28.04 -8.72 3.21
C VAL A 252 28.91 -8.98 1.99
N TRP A 253 28.63 -8.34 0.84
CA TRP A 253 29.42 -8.49 -0.38
C TRP A 253 30.83 -7.89 -0.26
N ARG A 254 30.99 -6.86 0.57
CA ARG A 254 32.28 -6.19 0.83
C ARG A 254 33.18 -6.95 1.80
N LEU A 255 32.63 -7.86 2.61
CA LEU A 255 33.43 -8.65 3.56
C LEU A 255 34.40 -9.60 2.82
N PRO A 256 35.70 -9.62 3.17
CA PRO A 256 36.63 -10.52 2.55
C PRO A 256 36.30 -11.97 2.90
N ARG A 257 36.49 -12.86 1.93
CA ARG A 257 36.13 -14.28 2.06
C ARG A 257 37.36 -15.06 2.51
N SER A 258 37.26 -15.77 3.64
CA SER A 258 38.31 -16.63 4.18
C SER A 258 37.83 -18.09 4.26
N MET A 259 38.71 -19.02 4.64
CA MET A 259 38.33 -20.43 4.87
C MET A 259 37.64 -20.60 6.23
N ARG A 260 38.00 -19.79 7.21
CA ARG A 260 37.36 -19.74 8.53
C ARG A 260 36.83 -18.35 8.77
N THR A 261 35.66 -18.26 9.38
CA THR A 261 35.09 -16.98 9.79
C THR A 261 35.87 -16.46 10.98
N GLU A 262 36.36 -15.23 10.89
CA GLU A 262 37.11 -14.57 11.97
C GLU A 262 36.27 -13.43 12.54
N TYR A 263 35.90 -13.56 13.81
CA TYR A 263 35.16 -12.56 14.57
C TYR A 263 36.03 -12.11 15.74
N ARG A 264 36.42 -10.83 15.73
CA ARG A 264 37.35 -10.26 16.72
C ARG A 264 36.91 -8.84 17.04
N ASP A 265 36.98 -8.46 18.32
CA ASP A 265 36.71 -7.09 18.79
C ASP A 265 35.32 -6.57 18.37
N ASN A 266 34.33 -7.48 18.34
CA ASN A 266 32.97 -7.23 17.85
C ASN A 266 32.85 -6.83 16.37
N SER A 267 33.92 -7.01 15.59
CA SER A 267 33.97 -6.73 14.16
C SER A 267 34.07 -8.02 13.34
N LEU A 268 33.35 -8.07 12.22
CA LEU A 268 33.40 -9.19 11.27
C LEU A 268 34.53 -8.93 10.28
N HIS A 269 35.70 -9.55 10.51
CA HIS A 269 36.85 -9.35 9.61
C HIS A 269 36.76 -10.18 8.35
N SER A 270 36.37 -11.46 8.44
CA SER A 270 36.27 -12.32 7.27
C SER A 270 35.17 -13.37 7.41
N LEU A 271 34.54 -13.70 6.28
CA LEU A 271 33.43 -14.67 6.25
C LEU A 271 33.82 -15.96 5.51
N SER A 272 33.45 -17.12 6.05
CA SER A 272 33.65 -18.39 5.35
C SER A 272 32.76 -18.47 4.10
N LYS A 273 33.24 -19.13 3.04
CA LYS A 273 32.48 -19.28 1.78
C LYS A 273 31.10 -19.92 1.98
N GLY A 274 31.01 -20.95 2.83
CA GLY A 274 29.75 -21.62 3.13
C GLY A 274 28.74 -20.69 3.80
N ARG A 275 29.18 -19.92 4.82
CA ARG A 275 28.31 -18.93 5.48
C ARG A 275 27.92 -17.80 4.53
N PHE A 276 28.83 -17.38 3.66
CA PHE A 276 28.54 -16.34 2.67
C PHE A 276 27.38 -16.76 1.76
N HIS A 277 27.42 -17.99 1.25
CA HIS A 277 26.32 -18.52 0.45
C HIS A 277 25.02 -18.66 1.24
N LEU A 278 25.09 -19.11 2.50
CA LEU A 278 23.90 -19.24 3.36
C LEU A 278 23.23 -17.88 3.61
N VAL A 279 24.01 -16.85 3.95
CA VAL A 279 23.54 -15.47 4.14
C VAL A 279 22.97 -14.89 2.83
N LEU A 280 23.63 -15.14 1.70
CA LEU A 280 23.14 -14.68 0.40
C LEU A 280 21.80 -15.35 0.06
N VAL A 281 21.67 -16.66 0.27
CA VAL A 281 20.42 -17.41 0.06
C VAL A 281 19.31 -16.87 0.96
N SER A 282 19.58 -16.57 2.23
CA SER A 282 18.57 -15.99 3.11
C SER A 282 18.07 -14.63 2.62
N PHE A 283 18.95 -13.76 2.12
CA PHE A 283 18.53 -12.49 1.52
C PHE A 283 17.72 -12.68 0.25
N MET A 284 18.09 -13.65 -0.61
CA MET A 284 17.31 -13.94 -1.82
C MET A 284 15.90 -14.41 -1.47
N ILE A 285 15.74 -15.26 -0.45
CA ILE A 285 14.42 -15.69 0.03
C ILE A 285 13.62 -14.48 0.54
N ARG A 286 14.24 -13.60 1.33
CA ARG A 286 13.60 -12.38 1.85
C ARG A 286 13.12 -11.45 0.72
N ILE A 287 13.93 -11.26 -0.34
CA ILE A 287 13.54 -10.48 -1.54
C ILE A 287 12.33 -11.11 -2.24
N VAL A 288 12.32 -12.45 -2.41
CA VAL A 288 11.21 -13.15 -3.05
C VAL A 288 9.93 -12.97 -2.25
N ILE A 289 9.98 -13.16 -0.92
CA ILE A 289 8.82 -12.98 -0.05
C ILE A 289 8.31 -11.54 -0.10
N ALA A 290 9.19 -10.55 0.05
CA ALA A 290 8.80 -9.13 -0.02
C ALA A 290 8.15 -8.78 -1.37
N THR A 291 8.65 -9.34 -2.48
CA THR A 291 8.06 -9.16 -3.81
C THR A 291 6.68 -9.79 -3.91
N VAL A 292 6.51 -11.02 -3.40
CA VAL A 292 5.22 -11.71 -3.38
C VAL A 292 4.21 -10.94 -2.53
N LEU A 293 4.61 -10.46 -1.34
CA LEU A 293 3.77 -9.64 -0.46
C LEU A 293 3.39 -8.31 -1.11
N LEU A 294 4.30 -7.65 -1.84
CA LEU A 294 3.98 -6.43 -2.58
C LEU A 294 2.83 -6.67 -3.56
N LEU A 295 2.96 -7.69 -4.41
CA LEU A 295 1.96 -8.02 -5.43
C LEU A 295 0.64 -8.49 -4.82
N ALA A 296 0.71 -9.31 -3.77
CA ALA A 296 -0.46 -9.79 -3.04
C ALA A 296 -1.21 -8.64 -2.35
N GLY A 297 -0.49 -7.75 -1.65
CA GLY A 297 -1.05 -6.59 -0.98
C GLY A 297 -1.69 -5.59 -1.94
N ILE A 298 -1.04 -5.30 -3.08
CA ILE A 298 -1.61 -4.47 -4.15
C ILE A 298 -2.91 -5.09 -4.67
N SER A 299 -2.90 -6.40 -4.96
CA SER A 299 -4.06 -7.11 -5.48
C SER A 299 -5.23 -7.12 -4.49
N TRP A 300 -4.92 -7.28 -3.20
CA TRP A 300 -5.91 -7.26 -2.13
C TRP A 300 -6.52 -5.85 -1.95
N LEU A 301 -5.69 -4.81 -1.86
CA LEU A 301 -6.13 -3.41 -1.74
C LEU A 301 -6.99 -2.96 -2.93
N ALA A 302 -6.62 -3.38 -4.15
CA ALA A 302 -7.37 -3.02 -5.35
C ALA A 302 -8.74 -3.70 -5.44
N ARG A 303 -8.96 -4.83 -4.75
CA ARG A 303 -10.25 -5.53 -4.71
C ARG A 303 -11.18 -5.02 -3.61
N THR A 304 -10.66 -4.32 -2.61
CA THR A 304 -11.47 -3.75 -1.53
C THR A 304 -12.30 -2.57 -2.03
N THR A 305 -13.62 -2.73 -2.05
CA THR A 305 -14.56 -1.68 -2.50
C THR A 305 -15.02 -0.76 -1.38
N SER A 306 -14.87 -1.18 -0.12
CA SER A 306 -15.25 -0.38 1.04
C SER A 306 -14.11 0.53 1.48
N ILE A 307 -14.37 1.83 1.56
CA ILE A 307 -13.39 2.87 1.94
C ILE A 307 -12.76 2.60 3.31
N THR A 308 -13.58 2.23 4.30
CA THR A 308 -13.12 1.97 5.68
C THR A 308 -12.26 0.72 5.75
N GLU A 309 -12.66 -0.34 5.05
CA GLU A 309 -11.90 -1.58 4.98
C GLU A 309 -10.56 -1.37 4.26
N LEU A 310 -10.49 -0.48 3.26
CA LEU A 310 -9.28 -0.21 2.50
C LEU A 310 -8.15 0.32 3.41
N MET A 311 -8.48 1.27 4.29
CA MET A 311 -7.53 1.80 5.26
C MET A 311 -7.09 0.74 6.28
N LEU A 312 -8.05 -0.04 6.81
CA LEU A 312 -7.75 -1.11 7.77
C LEU A 312 -6.86 -2.20 7.15
N ASN A 313 -7.13 -2.57 5.89
CA ASN A 313 -6.33 -3.56 5.16
C ASN A 313 -4.91 -3.05 4.90
N ALA A 314 -4.73 -1.76 4.59
CA ALA A 314 -3.41 -1.17 4.40
C ALA A 314 -2.57 -1.20 5.70
N VAL A 315 -3.19 -0.90 6.85
CA VAL A 315 -2.53 -0.99 8.16
C VAL A 315 -2.20 -2.44 8.52
N ALA A 316 -3.11 -3.37 8.28
CA ALA A 316 -2.90 -4.80 8.52
C ALA A 316 -1.73 -5.34 7.67
N LEU A 317 -1.62 -4.93 6.41
CA LEU A 317 -0.50 -5.29 5.55
C LEU A 317 0.84 -4.80 6.10
N ASN A 318 0.90 -3.57 6.65
CA ASN A 318 2.12 -3.07 7.29
C ASN A 318 2.52 -3.94 8.49
N ALA A 319 1.55 -4.31 9.34
CA ALA A 319 1.80 -5.20 10.47
C ALA A 319 2.38 -6.56 10.05
N ILE A 320 1.97 -7.09 8.89
CA ILE A 320 2.50 -8.37 8.35
C ILE A 320 3.98 -8.26 7.96
N LEU A 321 4.42 -7.12 7.42
CA LEU A 321 5.84 -6.90 7.12
C LEU A 321 6.69 -6.88 8.40
N ASP A 322 6.19 -6.23 9.46
CA ASP A 322 6.94 -6.04 10.71
C ASP A 322 6.94 -7.30 11.64
N VAL A 323 6.35 -8.43 11.19
CA VAL A 323 6.25 -9.67 12.00
C VAL A 323 7.62 -10.24 12.33
N ASP A 324 8.62 -10.12 11.44
CA ASP A 324 9.94 -10.70 11.71
C ASP A 324 10.73 -9.92 12.74
N GLU A 325 10.58 -8.60 12.77
CA GLU A 325 11.11 -7.72 13.80
C GLU A 325 10.43 -8.00 15.15
N TRP A 326 9.11 -8.22 15.17
CA TRP A 326 8.41 -8.59 16.42
C TRP A 326 8.83 -9.96 16.92
N LEU A 327 9.01 -10.94 16.01
CA LEU A 327 9.51 -12.25 16.39
C LEU A 327 10.94 -12.15 16.96
N PHE A 328 11.79 -11.35 16.34
CA PHE A 328 13.14 -11.10 16.81
C PHE A 328 13.11 -10.45 18.21
N ALA A 329 12.41 -9.34 18.38
CA ALA A 329 12.37 -8.59 19.63
C ALA A 329 11.72 -9.39 20.78
N GLY A 330 10.71 -10.20 20.48
CA GLY A 330 9.95 -10.92 21.50
C GLY A 330 10.60 -12.23 21.94
N PHE A 331 11.34 -12.91 21.05
CA PHE A 331 11.78 -14.28 21.30
C PHE A 331 13.29 -14.49 21.22
N THR A 332 14.08 -13.59 20.65
CA THR A 332 15.53 -13.83 20.49
C THR A 332 16.22 -13.99 21.85
N PRO A 333 17.09 -15.01 22.04
CA PRO A 333 17.88 -15.12 23.26
C PRO A 333 18.73 -13.87 23.48
N VAL A 334 18.78 -13.37 24.72
CA VAL A 334 19.52 -12.16 25.10
C VAL A 334 21.00 -12.20 24.66
N SER A 335 21.61 -13.40 24.63
CA SER A 335 23.00 -13.59 24.16
C SER A 335 23.16 -13.20 22.68
N VAL A 336 22.19 -13.57 21.84
CA VAL A 336 22.17 -13.28 20.41
C VAL A 336 21.77 -11.82 20.17
N GLU A 337 20.80 -11.30 20.93
CA GLU A 337 20.39 -9.89 20.85
C GLU A 337 21.56 -8.96 21.20
N LEU A 338 22.28 -9.24 22.29
CA LEU A 338 23.48 -8.49 22.67
C LEU A 338 24.58 -8.62 21.61
N ALA A 339 24.71 -9.77 20.97
CA ALA A 339 25.66 -9.93 19.87
C ALA A 339 25.28 -9.07 18.66
N VAL A 340 24.00 -9.04 18.24
CA VAL A 340 23.52 -8.14 17.17
C VAL A 340 23.79 -6.69 17.52
N LYS A 341 23.48 -6.27 18.76
CA LYS A 341 23.64 -4.88 19.22
C LYS A 341 25.11 -4.45 19.32
N ASN A 342 26.00 -5.38 19.66
CA ASN A 342 27.42 -5.11 19.79
C ASN A 342 28.18 -5.21 18.45
N LEU A 343 27.59 -5.71 17.36
CA LEU A 343 28.24 -5.78 16.06
C LEU A 343 28.68 -4.39 15.60
N GLU A 344 29.97 -4.23 15.32
CA GLU A 344 30.50 -3.00 14.75
C GLU A 344 29.87 -2.75 13.36
N PRO A 345 29.40 -1.52 13.07
CA PRO A 345 28.86 -1.18 11.76
C PRO A 345 29.88 -1.42 10.64
N ILE A 346 29.44 -2.00 9.53
CA ILE A 346 30.30 -2.20 8.36
C ILE A 346 30.43 -0.88 7.61
N LYS A 347 31.66 -0.41 7.43
CA LYS A 347 31.98 0.81 6.68
C LYS A 347 31.82 0.55 5.18
N VAL A 348 30.83 1.21 4.56
CA VAL A 348 30.55 1.12 3.13
C VAL A 348 30.84 2.48 2.48
N LYS A 349 31.65 2.49 1.42
CA LYS A 349 31.88 3.69 0.61
C LYS A 349 30.71 3.88 -0.35
N TYR A 350 29.93 4.93 -0.15
CA TYR A 350 28.82 5.29 -1.03
C TYR A 350 29.33 6.16 -2.19
N SER A 351 29.06 5.74 -3.43
CA SER A 351 29.29 6.58 -4.61
C SER A 351 28.05 7.41 -4.91
N ARG A 352 28.23 8.70 -5.22
CA ARG A 352 27.14 9.63 -5.57
C ARG A 352 26.31 9.14 -6.77
N LEU A 353 26.96 8.61 -7.81
CA LEU A 353 26.29 8.06 -9.00
C LEU A 353 25.39 6.89 -8.66
N ARG A 354 25.83 6.02 -7.73
CA ARG A 354 25.04 4.88 -7.28
C ARG A 354 23.78 5.33 -6.55
N SER A 355 23.90 6.31 -5.65
CA SER A 355 22.75 6.85 -4.93
C SER A 355 21.72 7.48 -5.88
N GLN A 356 22.19 8.19 -6.92
CA GLN A 356 21.30 8.74 -7.95
C GLN A 356 20.61 7.65 -8.77
N LEU A 357 21.35 6.61 -9.19
CA LEU A 357 20.77 5.48 -9.92
C LEU A 357 19.74 4.74 -9.07
N GLU A 358 20.02 4.52 -7.79
CA GLU A 358 19.10 3.90 -6.84
C GLU A 358 17.81 4.73 -6.72
N ALA A 359 17.92 6.05 -6.56
CA ALA A 359 16.76 6.93 -6.49
C ALA A 359 15.92 6.90 -7.78
N VAL A 360 16.57 6.89 -8.95
CA VAL A 360 15.88 6.79 -10.25
C VAL A 360 15.16 5.43 -10.39
N VAL A 361 15.83 4.33 -10.04
CA VAL A 361 15.22 2.99 -10.10
C VAL A 361 14.03 2.88 -9.14
N LEU A 362 14.17 3.37 -7.91
CA LEU A 362 13.07 3.39 -6.94
C LEU A 362 11.90 4.27 -7.41
N PHE A 363 12.18 5.41 -8.02
CA PHE A 363 11.15 6.27 -8.61
C PHE A 363 10.42 5.58 -9.76
N LEU A 364 11.15 4.95 -10.70
CA LEU A 364 10.54 4.21 -11.80
C LEU A 364 9.71 3.03 -11.31
N LEU A 365 10.21 2.29 -10.30
CA LEU A 365 9.50 1.19 -9.67
C LEU A 365 8.22 1.69 -8.99
N LEU A 366 8.28 2.83 -8.28
CA LEU A 366 7.11 3.48 -7.66
C LEU A 366 6.05 3.86 -8.70
N VAL A 367 6.46 4.51 -9.79
CA VAL A 367 5.54 4.86 -10.88
C VAL A 367 4.91 3.61 -11.48
N ALA A 368 5.71 2.54 -11.69
CA ALA A 368 5.20 1.28 -12.19
C ALA A 368 4.21 0.61 -11.22
N THR A 369 4.48 0.59 -9.92
CA THR A 369 3.58 -0.01 -8.91
C THR A 369 2.30 0.78 -8.67
N LEU A 370 2.24 2.05 -9.08
CA LEU A 370 0.99 2.83 -9.08
C LEU A 370 0.23 2.70 -10.40
N LEU A 371 0.94 2.80 -11.52
CA LEU A 371 0.35 2.83 -12.84
C LEU A 371 -0.20 1.46 -13.27
N LEU A 372 0.53 0.38 -12.99
CA LEU A 372 0.09 -0.97 -13.37
C LEU A 372 -1.22 -1.37 -12.67
N PRO A 373 -1.39 -1.25 -11.33
CA PRO A 373 -2.65 -1.57 -10.68
C PRO A 373 -3.78 -0.62 -11.07
N TYR A 374 -3.48 0.65 -11.36
CA TYR A 374 -4.47 1.58 -11.87
C TYR A 374 -5.08 1.07 -13.19
N ILE A 375 -4.24 0.73 -14.17
CA ILE A 375 -4.68 0.27 -15.49
C ILE A 375 -5.29 -1.14 -15.44
N VAL A 376 -4.64 -2.07 -14.73
CA VAL A 376 -4.98 -3.51 -14.77
C VAL A 376 -6.09 -3.88 -13.79
N LEU A 377 -6.21 -3.19 -12.65
CA LEU A 377 -7.15 -3.58 -11.58
C LEU A 377 -8.23 -2.51 -11.34
N LEU A 378 -7.85 -1.24 -11.12
CA LEU A 378 -8.81 -0.21 -10.71
C LEU A 378 -9.70 0.28 -11.85
N GLN A 379 -9.15 0.50 -13.04
CA GLN A 379 -9.94 0.89 -14.21
C GLN A 379 -11.03 -0.15 -14.54
N PRO A 380 -10.71 -1.46 -14.71
CA PRO A 380 -11.75 -2.45 -14.97
C PRO A 380 -12.72 -2.61 -13.80
N LEU A 381 -12.27 -2.48 -12.55
CA LEU A 381 -13.18 -2.47 -11.40
C LEU A 381 -14.20 -1.32 -11.51
N GLY A 382 -13.77 -0.11 -11.83
CA GLY A 382 -14.65 1.03 -12.04
C GLY A 382 -15.67 0.81 -13.17
N GLU A 383 -15.25 0.19 -14.28
CA GLU A 383 -16.17 -0.20 -15.37
C GLU A 383 -17.20 -1.24 -14.92
N THR A 384 -16.77 -2.27 -14.17
CA THR A 384 -17.68 -3.29 -13.64
C THR A 384 -18.68 -2.72 -12.63
N MET A 385 -18.26 -1.80 -11.76
CA MET A 385 -19.15 -1.07 -10.84
C MET A 385 -20.20 -0.25 -11.59
N LYS A 386 -19.83 0.44 -12.68
CA LYS A 386 -20.78 1.15 -13.54
C LYS A 386 -21.76 0.18 -14.20
N ALA A 387 -21.28 -0.97 -14.69
CA ALA A 387 -22.13 -2.00 -15.30
C ALA A 387 -23.14 -2.58 -14.30
N VAL A 388 -22.73 -2.86 -13.06
CA VAL A 388 -23.64 -3.30 -11.98
C VAL A 388 -24.71 -2.21 -11.71
N LYS A 389 -24.30 -0.95 -11.55
CA LYS A 389 -25.25 0.16 -11.33
C LYS A 389 -26.24 0.30 -12.49
N TRP A 390 -25.78 0.11 -13.74
CA TRP A 390 -26.63 0.14 -14.92
C TRP A 390 -27.67 -0.98 -14.90
N GLU A 391 -27.24 -2.22 -14.63
CA GLU A 391 -28.15 -3.37 -14.51
C GLU A 391 -29.19 -3.17 -13.39
N LEU A 392 -28.87 -2.47 -12.31
CA LEU A 392 -29.81 -2.19 -11.23
C LEU A 392 -30.81 -1.07 -11.57
N LYS A 393 -30.42 -0.04 -12.35
CA LYS A 393 -31.21 1.19 -12.52
C LYS A 393 -31.94 1.35 -13.86
N GLN A 394 -31.74 0.45 -14.85
CA GLN A 394 -32.30 0.56 -16.21
C GLN A 394 -33.85 0.60 -16.33
N VAL A 395 -34.57 0.70 -15.23
CA VAL A 395 -36.02 0.49 -15.10
C VAL A 395 -36.79 1.80 -15.21
N GLY A 396 -36.22 2.91 -14.72
CA GLY A 396 -36.94 4.19 -14.69
C GLY A 396 -37.10 4.86 -16.04
N TRP A 397 -36.26 4.52 -17.02
CA TRP A 397 -36.27 5.19 -18.33
C TRP A 397 -37.36 4.66 -19.26
N PHE A 398 -37.66 3.36 -19.23
CA PHE A 398 -38.71 2.83 -20.10
C PHE A 398 -40.11 3.28 -19.65
N GLY A 399 -40.34 3.44 -18.35
CA GLY A 399 -41.58 3.98 -17.80
C GLY A 399 -41.79 5.45 -18.15
N LYS A 400 -40.78 6.31 -17.97
CA LYS A 400 -40.89 7.74 -18.36
C LYS A 400 -40.92 7.95 -19.86
N GLY A 401 -40.24 7.11 -20.65
CA GLY A 401 -40.36 7.12 -22.10
C GLY A 401 -41.77 6.73 -22.56
N LEU A 402 -42.40 5.73 -21.93
CA LEU A 402 -43.78 5.36 -22.23
C LEU A 402 -44.80 6.37 -21.69
N GLU A 403 -44.57 7.03 -20.56
CA GLU A 403 -45.44 8.11 -20.07
C GLU A 403 -45.27 9.40 -20.88
N ALA A 404 -44.05 9.72 -21.33
CA ALA A 404 -43.80 10.80 -22.27
C ALA A 404 -44.48 10.49 -23.61
N LEU A 405 -44.31 9.27 -24.13
CA LEU A 405 -45.00 8.81 -25.33
C LEU A 405 -46.52 8.68 -25.14
N ASP A 406 -47.06 8.35 -23.97
CA ASP A 406 -48.52 8.33 -23.72
C ASP A 406 -49.06 9.76 -23.54
N SER A 407 -48.27 10.69 -22.99
CA SER A 407 -48.64 12.11 -22.91
C SER A 407 -48.61 12.77 -24.30
N GLU A 408 -47.56 12.50 -25.08
CA GLU A 408 -47.35 13.06 -26.42
C GLU A 408 -48.27 12.38 -27.44
N SER A 409 -48.48 11.05 -27.33
CA SER A 409 -49.49 10.32 -28.11
C SER A 409 -50.91 10.66 -27.69
N ARG A 410 -51.22 11.14 -26.48
CA ARG A 410 -52.60 11.61 -26.17
C ARG A 410 -52.87 12.96 -26.81
N THR A 411 -51.90 13.87 -26.84
CA THR A 411 -52.00 15.13 -27.60
C THR A 411 -52.02 14.90 -29.10
N GLU A 412 -51.17 14.01 -29.64
CA GLU A 412 -51.17 13.70 -31.07
C GLU A 412 -52.35 12.81 -31.48
N ARG A 413 -52.85 11.88 -30.65
CA ARG A 413 -54.09 11.13 -30.98
C ARG A 413 -55.34 12.00 -30.88
N LEU A 414 -55.36 13.07 -30.07
CA LEU A 414 -56.45 14.05 -30.09
C LEU A 414 -56.39 14.95 -31.34
N GLN A 415 -55.20 15.33 -31.78
CA GLN A 415 -55.00 16.05 -33.05
C GLN A 415 -55.33 15.15 -34.25
N PHE A 416 -54.88 13.89 -34.22
CA PHE A 416 -55.13 12.91 -35.27
C PHE A 416 -56.60 12.47 -35.30
N LEU A 417 -57.32 12.38 -34.17
CA LEU A 417 -58.77 12.10 -34.19
C LEU A 417 -59.61 13.31 -34.67
N LEU A 418 -59.09 14.54 -34.57
CA LEU A 418 -59.68 15.71 -35.23
C LEU A 418 -59.43 15.71 -36.75
N ASP A 419 -58.26 15.23 -37.19
CA ASP A 419 -57.91 15.19 -38.62
C ASP A 419 -58.40 13.92 -39.36
N PHE A 420 -58.56 12.78 -38.67
CA PHE A 420 -58.94 11.49 -39.28
C PHE A 420 -60.45 11.26 -39.38
N GLY A 421 -61.28 12.23 -38.97
CA GLY A 421 -62.70 12.28 -39.29
C GLY A 421 -62.99 12.48 -40.79
N MET A 422 -61.97 12.76 -41.61
CA MET A 422 -62.10 12.90 -43.06
C MET A 422 -60.93 12.26 -43.82
N SER A 423 -60.79 10.94 -43.86
CA SER A 423 -60.45 10.27 -45.14
C SER A 423 -60.53 8.74 -45.09
N LYS A 424 -61.32 8.25 -46.04
CA LYS A 424 -61.45 6.91 -46.62
C LYS A 424 -60.18 6.03 -46.70
N VAL A 425 -60.39 4.75 -46.37
CA VAL A 425 -60.28 3.54 -47.23
C VAL A 425 -59.03 3.38 -48.11
N GLY A 426 -58.23 2.33 -47.86
CA GLY A 426 -57.35 1.75 -48.89
C GLY A 426 -56.25 0.77 -48.44
N ALA A 427 -56.55 -0.52 -48.51
CA ALA A 427 -55.71 -1.66 -48.97
C ALA A 427 -54.26 -1.92 -48.45
N ALA A 428 -54.16 -3.00 -47.65
CA ALA A 428 -53.30 -4.21 -47.79
C ALA A 428 -51.90 -4.16 -48.46
N SER A 429 -50.86 -4.62 -47.75
CA SER A 429 -50.18 -5.93 -47.96
C SER A 429 -48.82 -6.02 -47.24
N ALA A 430 -48.48 -7.22 -46.78
CA ALA A 430 -47.22 -7.63 -46.13
C ALA A 430 -46.79 -9.00 -46.75
N PRO A 431 -45.71 -9.67 -46.28
CA PRO A 431 -44.30 -9.28 -46.26
C PRO A 431 -43.41 -10.35 -46.96
N ALA A 432 -42.10 -10.14 -47.06
CA ALA A 432 -41.16 -11.19 -47.48
C ALA A 432 -39.91 -11.29 -46.59
N PHE A 433 -39.60 -12.55 -46.31
CA PHE A 433 -38.67 -13.16 -45.38
C PHE A 433 -37.28 -13.34 -46.02
N ARG A 434 -36.18 -13.25 -45.25
CA ARG A 434 -34.97 -14.04 -45.53
C ARG A 434 -34.02 -14.16 -44.34
N SER A 435 -33.61 -15.42 -44.14
CA SER A 435 -32.76 -15.99 -43.10
C SER A 435 -31.33 -16.26 -43.59
N SER A 436 -30.34 -16.29 -42.68
CA SER A 436 -29.07 -17.07 -42.73
C SER A 436 -28.20 -16.58 -41.54
N SER A 437 -27.88 -17.33 -40.47
CA SER A 437 -27.14 -18.59 -40.26
C SER A 437 -25.61 -18.49 -40.43
N SER A 438 -24.84 -18.48 -39.33
CA SER A 438 -23.71 -19.41 -39.03
C SER A 438 -22.76 -18.90 -37.92
N HIS A 439 -22.66 -19.67 -36.84
CA HIS A 439 -21.51 -19.79 -35.91
C HIS A 439 -20.38 -20.66 -36.56
N PRO A 440 -19.21 -20.98 -35.94
CA PRO A 440 -18.73 -20.73 -34.55
C PRO A 440 -17.23 -20.31 -34.38
N GLY A 441 -16.91 -19.87 -33.15
CA GLY A 441 -15.72 -20.31 -32.40
C GLY A 441 -14.40 -19.52 -32.55
N VAL A 442 -13.78 -19.15 -31.42
CA VAL A 442 -12.38 -19.43 -31.04
C VAL A 442 -12.08 -18.78 -29.67
N ALA A 443 -11.52 -19.58 -28.77
CA ALA A 443 -10.99 -19.20 -27.47
C ALA A 443 -9.57 -18.61 -27.59
N ILE A 444 -9.23 -17.60 -26.78
CA ILE A 444 -7.84 -17.19 -26.58
C ILE A 444 -7.58 -16.97 -25.08
N CYS A 445 -6.65 -17.78 -24.59
CA CYS A 445 -5.98 -17.70 -23.29
C CYS A 445 -4.84 -16.68 -23.42
N GLY A 446 -4.83 -15.63 -22.59
CA GLY A 446 -3.80 -14.59 -22.60
C GLY A 446 -2.69 -14.84 -21.60
N ILE A 447 -1.55 -15.34 -22.06
CA ILE A 447 -0.27 -15.26 -21.35
C ILE A 447 0.45 -14.01 -21.88
N VAL A 448 0.70 -13.03 -21.02
CA VAL A 448 1.47 -11.84 -21.36
C VAL A 448 2.97 -12.18 -21.26
N GLU A 449 3.59 -12.45 -22.41
CA GLU A 449 5.04 -12.59 -22.55
C GLU A 449 5.61 -11.22 -22.98
N LEU A 450 6.36 -10.57 -22.09
CA LEU A 450 7.01 -9.28 -22.34
C LEU A 450 8.34 -9.51 -23.10
N ARG A 451 8.33 -9.47 -24.43
CA ARG A 451 9.56 -9.46 -25.25
C ARG A 451 10.10 -8.04 -25.41
N LEU A 452 11.19 -7.74 -24.71
CA LEU A 452 12.08 -6.62 -25.02
C LEU A 452 12.86 -6.92 -26.31
N ALA A 453 12.55 -6.20 -27.38
CA ALA A 453 13.31 -6.23 -28.62
C ALA A 453 14.56 -5.32 -28.50
N SER A 454 15.72 -5.93 -28.72
CA SER A 454 17.03 -5.31 -28.88
C SER A 454 17.41 -5.25 -30.36
N ARG A 455 18.05 -4.14 -30.76
CA ARG A 455 18.76 -3.76 -32.03
C ARG A 455 18.15 -2.50 -32.64
N GLY A 456 18.88 -1.44 -32.96
CA GLY A 456 20.31 -1.18 -32.93
C GLY A 456 20.63 0.00 -33.87
N ALA A 457 21.51 0.90 -33.40
CA ALA A 457 22.42 1.79 -34.14
C ALA A 457 21.89 2.75 -35.23
N LEU A 458 22.09 4.07 -35.05
CA LEU A 458 23.14 4.82 -35.77
C LEU A 458 23.22 6.32 -35.37
N HIS A 459 24.47 6.79 -35.32
CA HIS A 459 24.98 8.14 -35.64
C HIS A 459 25.03 9.29 -34.62
N ARG A 460 26.29 9.75 -34.46
CA ARG A 460 26.76 10.96 -33.77
C ARG A 460 26.17 12.23 -34.39
N HIS A 461 25.78 13.19 -33.55
CA HIS A 461 26.18 14.58 -33.71
C HIS A 461 26.29 15.23 -32.32
N ALA A 462 27.44 15.86 -32.09
CA ALA A 462 27.67 16.77 -30.97
C ALA A 462 27.01 18.11 -31.30
N GLU A 463 26.30 18.70 -30.34
CA GLU A 463 26.32 20.12 -29.97
C GLU A 463 25.35 20.35 -28.81
N GLY A 464 25.71 21.31 -27.95
CA GLY A 464 25.25 21.40 -26.58
C GLY A 464 23.79 21.78 -26.40
N THR A 465 23.26 21.40 -25.24
CA THR A 465 22.19 22.13 -24.57
C THR A 465 22.31 21.84 -23.07
N GLU A 466 23.08 22.68 -22.38
CA GLU A 466 22.84 22.95 -20.97
C GLU A 466 21.48 23.67 -20.82
N CYS A 467 20.91 23.60 -19.61
CA CYS A 467 19.60 24.13 -19.19
C CYS A 467 18.37 23.24 -19.46
N LEU A 468 18.10 22.29 -18.55
CA LEU A 468 16.89 22.32 -17.70
C LEU A 468 16.89 21.08 -16.76
N LEU A 469 17.48 21.20 -15.58
CA LEU A 469 17.25 20.28 -14.47
C LEU A 469 17.55 21.00 -13.14
N LEU A 470 16.76 22.02 -12.89
CA LEU A 470 16.59 22.63 -11.57
C LEU A 470 15.09 22.79 -11.37
N MET A 471 14.52 21.93 -10.52
CA MET A 471 13.37 22.17 -9.64
C MET A 471 12.89 20.80 -9.14
N GLY A 472 13.04 20.55 -7.84
CA GLY A 472 12.52 19.33 -7.22
C GLY A 472 13.18 18.90 -5.92
N SER A 473 14.03 19.71 -5.31
CA SER A 473 14.50 19.51 -3.93
C SER A 473 13.72 20.43 -3.00
N GLY A 474 12.74 19.89 -2.29
CA GLY A 474 12.11 20.57 -1.16
C GLY A 474 10.67 20.18 -0.95
N PHE A 475 10.42 19.02 -0.34
CA PHE A 475 9.26 18.80 0.54
C PHE A 475 9.51 17.56 1.40
N LEU A 476 9.85 17.79 2.67
CA LEU A 476 9.52 16.99 3.86
C LEU A 476 10.19 17.68 5.06
N VAL A 477 9.45 18.62 5.64
CA VAL A 477 9.52 19.01 7.06
C VAL A 477 8.26 18.47 7.70
#